data_AF-A0A923J0U2-F1
#
_entry.id   AF-A0A923J0U2-F1
#
_cell.length_a   1.000
_cell.length_b   1.000
_cell.length_c   1.000
_cell.angle_alpha   90.00
_cell.angle_beta   90.00
_cell.angle_gamma   90.00
#
_symmetry.space_group_name_H-M   'P 1'
#
loop_
_entity.id
_entity.type
_entity.pdbx_description
1 polymer ?
#
loop_
_entity_poly.entity_id
_entity_poly.type
_entity_poly.pdbx_seq_one_letter_code
_entity_poly.pdbx_strand_id
1 'polypeptide(L)'
;MDANLPAKGTEDVSFLLKISDEETTIKQIGNLIVREPNEDFYWLVDVEFDDFTMSDEDIIKLLRGCIVYGHVKDLNVWTSVGRRQHGPCIYDKISICIDVYDNVNNEICVTYDKLENCIENIEKKFKTMGSAKIVPRENIQMAINKGNKLSDFFQNEEKFEHNIGLKLLSDKHSPYKGKDIWDVMLCLGIEWGDMDIFHAENKSQFGDDYLFSISTTTEPGFFGYIQWLKIPLMI
;
A
#
# COMPACT_ATOMS: atom_id res chain seq x y z
N MET A 1 -10.34 -2.52 -44.77
CA MET A 1 -10.65 -3.35 -43.58
C MET A 1 -9.96 -2.65 -42.43
N ASP A 2 -10.73 -2.02 -41.54
CA ASP A 2 -10.19 -1.26 -40.42
C ASP A 2 -9.41 -2.20 -39.51
N ALA A 3 -8.09 -2.00 -39.47
CA ALA A 3 -7.14 -2.82 -38.73
C ALA A 3 -6.94 -2.29 -37.30
N ASN A 4 -8.03 -1.82 -36.67
CA ASN A 4 -7.99 -1.30 -35.32
C ASN A 4 -8.72 -2.27 -34.39
N LEU A 5 -8.01 -2.65 -33.33
CA LEU A 5 -8.57 -3.41 -32.22
C LEU A 5 -9.75 -2.61 -31.64
N PRO A 6 -10.87 -3.26 -31.30
CA PRO A 6 -11.97 -2.57 -30.66
C PRO A 6 -11.48 -2.05 -29.30
N ALA A 7 -11.71 -0.76 -29.06
CA ALA A 7 -11.33 -0.09 -27.82
C ALA A 7 -12.38 -0.25 -26.71
N LYS A 8 -13.53 -0.86 -27.03
CA LYS A 8 -14.66 -1.10 -26.11
C LYS A 8 -15.33 -2.42 -26.46
N GLY A 9 -15.90 -3.07 -25.45
CA GLY A 9 -16.72 -4.26 -25.61
C GLY A 9 -18.06 -3.95 -26.30
N THR A 10 -18.70 -4.99 -26.83
CA THR A 10 -20.04 -4.90 -27.42
C THR A 10 -21.13 -4.59 -26.41
N GLU A 11 -20.90 -4.86 -25.12
CA GLU A 11 -21.76 -4.52 -23.99
C GLU A 11 -20.94 -4.08 -22.77
N ASP A 12 -21.59 -3.52 -21.75
CA ASP A 12 -20.96 -3.20 -20.46
C ASP A 12 -21.59 -4.06 -19.37
N VAL A 13 -20.85 -5.09 -18.96
CA VAL A 13 -21.19 -6.01 -17.86
C VAL A 13 -20.12 -5.97 -16.76
N SER A 14 -19.35 -4.88 -16.70
CA SER A 14 -18.27 -4.69 -15.72
C SER A 14 -18.73 -4.76 -14.26
N PHE A 15 -20.03 -4.57 -14.01
CA PHE A 15 -20.62 -4.74 -12.69
C PHE A 15 -20.44 -6.15 -12.10
N LEU A 16 -20.23 -7.19 -12.92
CA LEU A 16 -19.96 -8.55 -12.45
C LEU A 16 -18.63 -8.68 -11.73
N LEU A 17 -17.67 -7.80 -12.01
CA LEU A 17 -16.35 -7.76 -11.39
C LEU A 17 -16.20 -6.63 -10.36
N LYS A 18 -17.30 -5.92 -10.05
CA LYS A 18 -17.27 -4.95 -8.95
C LYS A 18 -17.11 -5.70 -7.64
N ILE A 19 -15.89 -5.69 -7.13
CA ILE A 19 -15.64 -5.98 -5.72
C ILE A 19 -16.30 -4.85 -4.93
N SER A 20 -17.01 -5.18 -3.86
CA SER A 20 -17.53 -4.15 -2.97
C SER A 20 -16.33 -3.42 -2.37
N ASP A 21 -16.08 -2.22 -2.86
CA ASP A 21 -15.24 -1.28 -2.16
C ASP A 21 -15.99 -1.00 -0.84
N GLU A 22 -15.60 -1.68 0.23
CA GLU A 22 -15.72 -1.03 1.54
C GLU A 22 -14.77 0.16 1.46
N GLU A 23 -15.27 1.25 0.85
CA GLU A 23 -14.59 2.52 0.75
C GLU A 23 -14.17 2.88 2.17
N THR A 24 -12.89 2.68 2.46
CA THR A 24 -12.28 3.19 3.67
C THR A 24 -12.13 4.67 3.43
N THR A 25 -13.24 5.38 3.58
CA THR A 25 -13.37 6.82 3.36
C THR A 25 -12.23 7.49 4.09
N ILE A 26 -11.33 8.11 3.33
CA ILE A 26 -10.24 8.89 3.90
C ILE A 26 -10.90 10.04 4.67
N LYS A 27 -10.81 9.98 6.00
CA LYS A 27 -11.39 11.02 6.85
C LYS A 27 -10.61 12.31 6.62
N GLN A 28 -11.29 13.34 6.12
CA GLN A 28 -10.70 14.64 5.84
C GLN A 28 -11.44 15.74 6.61
N ILE A 29 -10.68 16.66 7.22
CA ILE A 29 -11.21 17.83 7.92
C ILE A 29 -10.57 19.07 7.29
N GLY A 30 -11.34 19.78 6.45
CA GLY A 30 -10.79 20.88 5.65
C GLY A 30 -9.68 20.37 4.73
N ASN A 31 -8.46 20.86 4.93
CA ASN A 31 -7.29 20.48 4.12
C ASN A 31 -6.44 19.37 4.80
N LEU A 32 -6.91 18.85 5.93
CA LEU A 32 -6.20 17.89 6.77
C LEU A 32 -6.68 16.48 6.46
N ILE A 33 -5.76 15.62 6.04
CA ILE A 33 -6.00 14.17 5.95
C ILE A 33 -5.79 13.60 7.36
N VAL A 34 -6.84 13.05 7.95
CA VAL A 34 -6.78 12.40 9.26
C VAL A 34 -6.19 11.02 9.09
N ARG A 35 -5.07 10.77 9.78
CA ARG A 35 -4.35 9.50 9.73
C ARG A 35 -3.65 9.26 11.05
N GLU A 36 -4.01 8.15 11.69
CA GLU A 36 -3.32 7.64 12.87
C GLU A 36 -1.99 6.97 12.46
N PRO A 37 -0.95 7.05 13.31
CA PRO A 37 0.23 6.22 13.14
C PRO A 37 -0.17 4.74 13.27
N ASN A 38 0.34 3.90 12.36
CA ASN A 38 0.01 2.48 12.35
C ASN A 38 0.83 1.73 13.40
N GLU A 39 0.20 1.28 14.48
CA GLU A 39 0.88 0.56 15.55
C GLU A 39 1.24 -0.89 15.22
N ASP A 40 0.67 -1.48 14.17
CA ASP A 40 0.94 -2.87 13.78
C ASP A 40 2.34 -3.04 13.16
N PHE A 41 2.85 -2.00 12.50
CA PHE A 41 4.13 -2.05 11.78
C PHE A 41 5.26 -1.24 12.41
N TYR A 42 4.94 -0.31 13.30
CA TYR A 42 5.92 0.58 13.91
C TYR A 42 5.96 0.41 15.43
N TRP A 43 7.14 0.64 16.00
CA TRP A 43 7.25 1.04 17.40
C TRP A 43 7.02 2.54 17.49
N LEU A 44 5.98 2.93 18.21
CA LEU A 44 5.55 4.32 18.31
C LEU A 44 6.07 4.94 19.61
N VAL A 45 6.82 6.03 19.47
CA VAL A 45 7.27 6.85 20.60
C VAL A 45 6.60 8.21 20.50
N ASP A 46 5.71 8.45 21.44
CA ASP A 46 5.03 9.72 21.56
C ASP A 46 5.93 10.75 22.27
N VAL A 47 5.90 11.99 21.78
CA VAL A 47 6.53 13.15 22.42
C VAL A 47 5.45 14.17 22.70
N GLU A 48 5.13 14.35 23.98
CA GLU A 48 4.13 15.31 24.46
C GLU A 48 4.85 16.60 24.86
N PHE A 49 4.44 17.72 24.27
CA PHE A 49 5.04 19.03 24.56
C PHE A 49 4.27 19.71 25.70
N ASP A 50 4.97 20.09 26.78
CA ASP A 50 4.30 20.67 27.94
C ASP A 50 4.03 22.17 27.76
N ASP A 51 5.04 22.89 27.27
CA ASP A 51 5.09 24.36 27.26
C ASP A 51 5.29 24.96 25.86
N PHE A 52 5.32 24.13 24.82
CA PHE A 52 5.48 24.58 23.44
C PHE A 52 4.65 23.75 22.46
N THR A 53 4.65 24.18 21.21
CA THR A 53 4.08 23.46 20.08
C THR A 53 5.06 23.49 18.92
N MET A 54 4.97 22.55 17.99
CA MET A 54 5.86 22.51 16.83
C MET A 54 5.10 22.65 15.52
N SER A 55 5.74 23.27 14.53
CA SER A 55 5.26 23.29 13.16
C SER A 55 5.77 22.09 12.35
N ASP A 56 5.20 21.87 11.17
CA ASP A 56 5.74 20.92 10.18
C ASP A 56 7.24 21.15 9.92
N GLU A 57 7.64 22.40 9.68
CA GLU A 57 9.03 22.75 9.32
C GLU A 57 10.01 22.42 10.45
N ASP A 58 9.64 22.72 11.69
CA ASP A 58 10.47 22.45 12.86
C ASP A 58 10.68 20.95 13.07
N ILE A 59 9.60 20.17 12.92
CA ILE A 59 9.66 18.71 13.07
C ILE A 59 10.50 18.08 11.97
N ILE A 60 10.25 18.45 10.71
CA ILE A 60 11.00 17.92 9.55
C ILE A 60 12.49 18.23 9.68
N LYS A 61 12.83 19.42 10.18
CA LYS A 61 14.23 19.82 10.40
C LYS A 61 14.88 19.02 11.53
N LEU A 62 14.18 18.82 12.64
CA LEU A 62 14.70 18.14 13.84
C LEU A 62 14.81 16.61 13.67
N LEU A 63 13.81 16.02 13.04
CA LEU A 63 13.59 14.58 12.88
C LEU A 63 13.73 14.16 11.42
N ARG A 64 14.65 14.80 10.69
CA ARG A 64 14.90 14.51 9.28
C ARG A 64 15.15 13.02 9.06
N GLY A 65 14.38 12.43 8.15
CA GLY A 65 14.46 11.00 7.81
C GLY A 65 13.56 10.10 8.66
N CYS A 66 12.90 10.62 9.70
CA CYS A 66 11.91 9.87 10.46
C CYS A 66 10.52 10.02 9.84
N ILE A 67 9.70 8.98 9.97
CA ILE A 67 8.26 9.07 9.75
C ILE A 67 7.65 9.62 11.04
N VAL A 68 6.91 10.72 10.94
CA VAL A 68 6.33 11.40 12.10
C VAL A 68 4.87 11.74 11.83
N TYR A 69 4.04 11.49 12.83
CA TYR A 69 2.65 11.94 12.88
C TYR A 69 2.52 13.03 13.94
N GLY A 70 1.72 14.04 13.65
CA GLY A 70 1.45 15.17 14.54
C GLY A 70 0.00 15.18 14.96
N HIS A 71 -0.24 15.42 16.24
CA HIS A 71 -1.57 15.61 16.82
C HIS A 71 -1.96 17.08 16.75
N VAL A 72 -3.13 17.37 16.17
CA VAL A 72 -3.66 18.73 16.03
C VAL A 72 -4.69 18.97 17.14
N LYS A 73 -4.27 19.66 18.20
CA LYS A 73 -5.04 19.87 19.43
C LYS A 73 -6.49 20.29 19.21
N ASP A 74 -6.71 21.34 18.42
CA ASP A 74 -8.04 21.95 18.24
C ASP A 74 -9.02 21.02 17.50
N LEU A 75 -8.49 20.09 16.70
CA LEU A 75 -9.28 19.14 15.92
C LEU A 75 -9.31 17.75 16.58
N ASN A 76 -8.45 17.50 17.58
CA ASN A 76 -8.27 16.22 18.26
C ASN A 76 -8.09 15.05 17.28
N VAL A 77 -7.16 15.21 16.33
CA VAL A 77 -6.85 14.23 15.29
C VAL A 77 -5.36 14.15 15.04
N TRP A 78 -4.92 12.98 14.57
CA TRP A 78 -3.58 12.76 14.06
C TRP A 78 -3.51 12.98 12.55
N THR A 79 -2.36 13.46 12.08
CA THR A 79 -2.06 13.59 10.66
C THR A 79 -0.58 13.32 10.41
N SER A 80 -0.21 13.04 9.15
CA SER A 80 1.19 12.92 8.76
C SER A 80 1.85 14.30 8.68
N VAL A 81 2.99 14.45 9.34
CA VAL A 81 3.77 15.69 9.30
C VAL A 81 4.36 15.88 7.90
N GLY A 82 4.25 17.08 7.35
CA GLY A 82 4.89 17.48 6.10
C GLY A 82 4.25 16.95 4.80
N ARG A 83 3.14 16.22 4.88
CA ARG A 83 2.46 15.64 3.68
C ARG A 83 1.25 16.44 3.20
N ARG A 84 0.95 17.57 3.84
CA ARG A 84 -0.17 18.44 3.47
C ARG A 84 0.18 19.33 2.26
N GLN A 85 -0.79 19.58 1.39
CA GLN A 85 -0.59 20.41 0.21
C GLN A 85 -0.47 21.91 0.54
N HIS A 86 -1.23 22.41 1.52
CA HIS A 86 -1.28 23.85 1.84
C HIS A 86 -1.45 24.17 3.33
N GLY A 87 -0.86 25.29 3.76
CA GLY A 87 -1.00 25.94 5.07
C GLY A 87 -0.11 25.37 6.19
N PRO A 88 0.13 26.12 7.28
CA PRO A 88 0.88 25.62 8.44
C PRO A 88 0.01 24.70 9.32
N CYS A 89 0.62 23.69 9.95
CA CYS A 89 0.04 22.95 11.07
C CYS A 89 0.82 23.23 12.34
N ILE A 90 0.15 23.15 13.48
CA ILE A 90 0.76 23.28 14.79
C ILE A 90 0.35 22.06 15.61
N TYR A 91 1.34 21.43 16.22
CA TYR A 91 1.19 20.17 16.94
C TYR A 91 1.54 20.36 18.41
N ASP A 92 0.69 19.85 19.30
CA ASP A 92 0.92 19.77 20.75
C ASP A 92 1.55 18.43 21.17
N LYS A 93 1.51 17.44 20.27
CA LYS A 93 2.12 16.13 20.44
C LYS A 93 2.54 15.58 19.09
N ILE A 94 3.62 14.81 19.07
CA ILE A 94 4.02 14.01 17.90
C ILE A 94 4.17 12.55 18.26
N SER A 95 4.16 11.68 17.25
CA SER A 95 4.48 10.26 17.35
C SER A 95 5.55 9.94 16.31
N ILE A 96 6.69 9.47 16.79
CA ILE A 96 7.82 9.06 15.95
C ILE A 96 7.65 7.57 15.67
N CYS A 97 7.60 7.21 14.39
CA CYS A 97 7.49 5.83 13.94
C CYS A 97 8.89 5.26 13.74
N ILE A 98 9.17 4.16 14.45
CA ILE A 98 10.42 3.41 14.35
C ILE A 98 10.11 2.06 13.71
N ASP A 99 10.72 1.78 12.57
CA ASP A 99 10.60 0.48 11.91
C ASP A 99 11.09 -0.62 12.84
N VAL A 100 10.23 -1.60 13.11
CA VAL A 100 10.62 -2.82 13.85
C VAL A 100 11.09 -3.93 12.91
N TYR A 101 10.75 -3.83 11.63
CA TYR A 101 11.06 -4.81 10.60
C TYR A 101 11.15 -4.12 9.23
N ASP A 102 12.16 -4.49 8.44
CA ASP A 102 12.39 -4.03 7.07
C ASP A 102 11.95 -5.13 6.11
N ASN A 103 10.85 -4.88 5.41
CA ASN A 103 10.27 -5.83 4.44
C ASN A 103 11.04 -5.88 3.11
N VAL A 104 11.89 -4.90 2.81
CA VAL A 104 12.72 -4.91 1.59
C VAL A 104 13.91 -5.84 1.78
N ASN A 105 14.58 -5.72 2.93
CA ASN A 105 15.75 -6.55 3.24
C ASN A 105 15.39 -7.85 3.99
N ASN A 106 14.13 -8.00 4.42
CA ASN A 106 13.63 -9.11 5.24
C ASN A 106 14.41 -9.26 6.57
N GLU A 107 14.53 -8.17 7.31
CA GLU A 107 15.35 -8.11 8.52
C GLU A 107 14.65 -7.39 9.68
N ILE A 108 14.89 -7.87 10.90
CA ILE A 108 14.46 -7.18 12.11
C ILE A 108 15.36 -5.97 12.35
N CYS A 109 14.77 -4.78 12.38
CA CYS A 109 15.52 -3.53 12.51
C CYS A 109 15.96 -3.23 13.95
N VAL A 110 15.27 -3.83 14.93
CA VAL A 110 15.32 -3.42 16.33
C VAL A 110 15.98 -4.45 17.25
N THR A 111 16.75 -3.93 18.20
CA THR A 111 17.29 -4.67 19.34
C THR A 111 17.04 -3.83 20.59
N TYR A 112 17.17 -4.42 21.79
CA TYR A 112 16.99 -3.69 23.04
C TYR A 112 17.87 -2.42 23.08
N ASP A 113 19.17 -2.59 22.85
CA ASP A 113 20.13 -1.48 22.84
C ASP A 113 19.80 -0.40 21.81
N LYS A 114 19.33 -0.79 20.60
CA LYS A 114 18.93 0.17 19.57
C LYS A 114 17.73 1.02 20.03
N LEU A 115 16.74 0.38 20.65
CA LEU A 115 15.52 1.06 21.09
C LEU A 115 15.77 1.94 22.32
N GLU A 116 16.60 1.48 23.27
CA GLU A 116 17.02 2.27 24.42
C GLU A 116 17.81 3.52 23.98
N ASN A 117 18.80 3.33 23.09
CA ASN A 117 19.55 4.44 22.49
C ASN A 117 18.63 5.39 21.70
N CYS A 118 17.57 4.88 21.07
CA CYS A 118 16.60 5.70 20.37
C CYS A 118 15.87 6.64 21.33
N ILE A 119 15.36 6.12 22.45
CA ILE A 119 14.70 6.93 23.49
C ILE A 119 15.65 8.01 24.00
N GLU A 120 16.89 7.65 24.37
CA GLU A 120 17.86 8.64 24.85
C GLU A 120 18.15 9.74 23.82
N ASN A 121 18.26 9.38 22.54
CA ASN A 121 18.52 10.34 21.48
C ASN A 121 17.32 11.27 21.25
N ILE A 122 16.10 10.75 21.36
CA ILE A 122 14.86 11.56 21.33
C ILE A 122 14.88 12.53 22.52
N GLU A 123 15.09 12.04 23.74
CA GLU A 123 15.18 12.89 24.94
C GLU A 123 16.22 14.00 24.80
N LYS A 124 17.44 13.67 24.33
CA LYS A 124 18.52 14.65 24.11
C LYS A 124 18.12 15.73 23.11
N LYS A 125 17.44 15.37 22.01
CA LYS A 125 16.97 16.32 21.00
C LYS A 125 15.95 17.31 21.61
N PHE A 126 14.93 16.80 22.29
CA PHE A 126 13.84 17.63 22.80
C PHE A 126 14.19 18.42 24.05
N LYS A 127 15.14 17.96 24.87
CA LYS A 127 15.63 18.69 26.06
C LYS A 127 16.15 20.09 25.76
N THR A 128 16.63 20.32 24.54
CA THR A 128 17.14 21.65 24.11
C THR A 128 16.04 22.61 23.68
N MET A 129 14.80 22.14 23.51
CA MET A 129 13.69 22.91 22.97
C MET A 129 12.68 23.36 24.02
N GLY A 130 12.51 22.57 25.09
CA GLY A 130 11.53 22.83 26.15
C GLY A 130 11.29 21.60 27.01
N SER A 131 10.25 21.63 27.83
CA SER A 131 9.82 20.46 28.59
C SER A 131 8.98 19.56 27.69
N ALA A 132 9.44 18.31 27.53
CA ALA A 132 8.74 17.31 26.74
C ALA A 132 8.79 15.96 27.46
N LYS A 133 7.67 15.24 27.39
CA LYS A 133 7.54 13.90 27.95
C LYS A 133 7.63 12.88 26.83
N ILE A 134 8.58 11.96 26.94
CA ILE A 134 8.79 10.87 25.98
C ILE A 134 8.05 9.63 26.47
N VAL A 135 7.11 9.12 25.68
CA VAL A 135 6.22 8.02 26.06
C VAL A 135 6.17 6.98 24.95
N PRO A 136 6.92 5.88 25.06
CA PRO A 136 6.70 4.71 24.23
C PRO A 136 5.28 4.17 24.42
N ARG A 137 4.52 3.95 23.33
CA ARG A 137 3.15 3.38 23.42
C ARG A 137 3.14 1.94 23.88
N GLU A 138 4.23 1.24 23.63
CA GLU A 138 4.52 -0.10 24.13
C GLU A 138 5.96 -0.16 24.63
N ASN A 139 6.25 -1.11 25.52
CA ASN A 139 7.61 -1.30 26.02
C ASN A 139 8.53 -1.92 24.95
N ILE A 140 9.84 -1.80 25.17
CA ILE A 140 10.88 -2.31 24.27
C ILE A 140 10.71 -3.80 23.95
N GLN A 141 10.33 -4.62 24.94
CA GLN A 141 10.16 -6.06 24.72
C GLN A 141 8.99 -6.36 23.77
N MET A 142 7.89 -5.60 23.87
CA MET A 142 6.75 -5.72 22.96
C MET A 142 7.14 -5.33 21.53
N ALA A 143 7.90 -4.25 21.35
CA ALA A 143 8.40 -3.82 20.05
C ALA A 143 9.32 -4.88 19.40
N ILE A 144 10.23 -5.48 20.17
CA ILE A 144 11.07 -6.58 19.70
C ILE A 144 10.22 -7.80 19.32
N ASN A 145 9.26 -8.16 20.16
CA ASN A 145 8.35 -9.28 19.87
C ASN A 145 7.51 -9.02 18.61
N LYS A 146 7.12 -7.76 18.36
CA LYS A 146 6.41 -7.35 17.14
C LYS A 146 7.30 -7.52 15.92
N GLY A 147 8.55 -7.05 15.97
CA GLY A 147 9.53 -7.27 14.90
C GLY A 147 9.75 -8.76 14.60
N ASN A 148 9.87 -9.59 15.64
CA ASN A 148 9.96 -11.05 15.47
C ASN A 148 8.71 -11.65 14.80
N LYS A 149 7.51 -11.26 15.23
CA LYS A 149 6.26 -11.73 14.62
C LYS A 149 6.13 -11.35 13.15
N LEU A 150 6.50 -10.12 12.80
CA LEU A 150 6.53 -9.68 11.42
C LEU A 150 7.56 -10.48 10.63
N SER A 151 8.78 -10.64 11.15
CA SER A 151 9.80 -11.49 10.54
C SER A 151 9.30 -12.92 10.33
N ASP A 152 8.63 -13.52 11.31
CA ASP A 152 8.05 -14.86 11.18
C ASP A 152 6.96 -14.89 10.10
N PHE A 153 6.10 -13.87 10.04
CA PHE A 153 5.07 -13.75 9.01
C PHE A 153 5.68 -13.71 7.61
N PHE A 154 6.63 -12.80 7.39
CA PHE A 154 7.30 -12.58 6.09
C PHE A 154 8.23 -13.74 5.70
N GLN A 155 8.94 -14.37 6.63
CA GLN A 155 9.74 -15.57 6.33
C GLN A 155 8.89 -16.80 5.99
N ASN A 156 7.61 -16.79 6.38
CA ASN A 156 6.66 -17.82 6.00
C ASN A 156 5.79 -17.39 4.80
N GLU A 157 6.14 -16.31 4.08
CA GLU A 157 5.37 -15.82 2.91
C GLU A 157 5.23 -16.83 1.78
N GLU A 158 6.14 -17.79 1.62
CA GLU A 158 5.94 -18.89 0.65
C GLU A 158 4.65 -19.70 0.93
N LYS A 159 4.08 -19.60 2.13
CA LYS A 159 2.78 -20.18 2.50
C LYS A 159 1.58 -19.29 2.15
N PHE A 160 1.81 -18.03 1.77
CA PHE A 160 0.79 -17.01 1.54
C PHE A 160 0.82 -16.47 0.10
N GLU A 161 1.98 -16.45 -0.56
CA GLU A 161 2.08 -16.21 -2.00
C GLU A 161 1.65 -17.46 -2.77
N HIS A 162 0.35 -17.50 -3.06
CA HIS A 162 -0.21 -18.46 -3.98
C HIS A 162 -0.60 -17.74 -5.26
N ASN A 163 0.15 -18.02 -6.33
CA ASN A 163 -0.31 -17.71 -7.67
C ASN A 163 -1.52 -18.60 -7.98
N ILE A 164 -2.72 -18.06 -7.81
CA ILE A 164 -3.95 -18.75 -8.16
C ILE A 164 -4.13 -18.62 -9.68
N GLY A 165 -3.82 -19.70 -10.40
CA GLY A 165 -4.07 -19.81 -11.82
C GLY A 165 -5.42 -20.48 -12.10
N LEU A 166 -6.35 -19.74 -12.71
CA LEU A 166 -7.56 -20.32 -13.30
C LEU A 166 -7.37 -20.43 -14.82
N LYS A 167 -7.46 -21.65 -15.35
CA LYS A 167 -7.32 -21.90 -16.79
C LYS A 167 -8.69 -22.19 -17.40
N LEU A 168 -9.16 -21.31 -18.27
CA LEU A 168 -10.31 -21.58 -19.13
C LEU A 168 -9.85 -22.38 -20.35
N LEU A 169 -10.41 -23.58 -20.52
CA LEU A 169 -10.09 -24.46 -21.64
C LEU A 169 -11.27 -24.50 -22.61
N SER A 170 -10.99 -24.44 -23.91
CA SER A 170 -11.95 -24.78 -24.95
C SER A 170 -11.84 -26.26 -25.30
N ASP A 171 -12.93 -26.84 -25.82
CA ASP A 171 -12.84 -28.14 -26.48
C ASP A 171 -11.88 -28.08 -27.67
N LYS A 172 -11.07 -29.14 -27.85
CA LYS A 172 -10.06 -29.24 -28.93
C LYS A 172 -10.63 -28.98 -30.33
N HIS A 173 -11.90 -29.31 -30.53
CA HIS A 173 -12.59 -29.17 -31.82
C HIS A 173 -13.32 -27.85 -31.98
N SER A 174 -13.40 -27.03 -30.93
CA SER A 174 -14.10 -25.74 -30.93
C SER A 174 -13.28 -24.70 -30.14
N PRO A 175 -12.13 -24.26 -30.68
CA PRO A 175 -11.29 -23.27 -30.01
C PRO A 175 -12.01 -21.93 -29.90
N TYR A 176 -11.73 -21.20 -28.83
CA TYR A 176 -12.17 -19.81 -28.69
C TYR A 176 -11.59 -18.96 -29.82
N LYS A 177 -12.40 -18.04 -30.34
CA LYS A 177 -11.93 -17.04 -31.31
C LYS A 177 -11.33 -15.88 -30.54
N GLY A 178 -10.14 -15.44 -30.92
CA GLY A 178 -9.46 -14.32 -30.26
C GLY A 178 -10.32 -13.06 -30.18
N LYS A 179 -11.11 -12.77 -31.22
CA LYS A 179 -12.05 -11.63 -31.23
C LYS A 179 -13.10 -11.71 -30.13
N ASP A 180 -13.60 -12.91 -29.85
CA ASP A 180 -14.69 -13.13 -28.89
C ASP A 180 -14.11 -13.01 -27.47
N ILE A 181 -12.89 -13.51 -27.25
CA ILE A 181 -12.16 -13.31 -25.98
C ILE A 181 -11.92 -11.82 -25.74
N TRP A 182 -11.37 -11.12 -26.75
CA TRP A 182 -11.08 -9.69 -26.66
C TRP A 182 -12.33 -8.89 -26.29
N ASP A 183 -13.44 -9.16 -26.98
CA ASP A 183 -14.72 -8.52 -26.69
C ASP A 183 -15.18 -8.79 -25.26
N VAL A 184 -15.15 -10.05 -24.80
CA VAL A 184 -15.54 -10.42 -23.43
C VAL A 184 -14.70 -9.70 -22.38
N MET A 185 -13.38 -9.59 -22.56
CA MET A 185 -12.52 -8.88 -21.61
C MET A 185 -12.93 -7.42 -21.46
N LEU A 186 -13.16 -6.75 -22.59
CA LEU A 186 -13.61 -5.36 -22.58
C LEU A 186 -15.03 -5.19 -22.03
N CYS A 187 -15.94 -6.14 -22.29
CA CYS A 187 -17.29 -6.13 -21.73
C CYS A 187 -17.28 -6.25 -20.21
N LEU A 188 -16.31 -7.00 -19.65
CA LEU A 188 -16.09 -7.12 -18.22
C LEU A 188 -15.38 -5.91 -17.60
N GLY A 189 -14.98 -4.91 -18.40
CA GLY A 189 -14.22 -3.75 -17.94
C GLY A 189 -12.77 -4.07 -17.59
N ILE A 190 -12.22 -5.15 -18.15
CA ILE A 190 -10.81 -5.54 -18.01
C ILE A 190 -10.03 -4.87 -19.14
N GLU A 191 -8.94 -4.20 -18.80
CA GLU A 191 -8.22 -3.34 -19.73
C GLU A 191 -6.99 -4.04 -20.31
N TRP A 192 -6.76 -3.86 -21.61
CA TRP A 192 -5.52 -4.33 -22.23
C TRP A 192 -4.40 -3.33 -21.92
N GLY A 193 -3.26 -3.82 -21.41
CA GLY A 193 -2.23 -2.97 -20.85
C GLY A 193 -0.84 -3.59 -20.88
N ASP A 194 -0.13 -3.44 -19.77
CA ASP A 194 1.28 -3.84 -19.66
C ASP A 194 1.51 -5.30 -20.08
N MET A 195 2.69 -5.58 -20.63
CA MET A 195 3.04 -6.90 -21.18
C MET A 195 2.09 -7.45 -22.27
N ASP A 196 1.28 -6.59 -22.91
CA ASP A 196 0.31 -6.93 -23.96
C ASP A 196 -0.75 -7.96 -23.50
N ILE A 197 -1.12 -7.95 -22.22
CA ILE A 197 -2.17 -8.79 -21.62
C ILE A 197 -3.32 -7.94 -21.05
N PHE A 198 -4.36 -8.60 -20.53
CA PHE A 198 -5.51 -7.94 -19.94
C PHE A 198 -5.39 -7.88 -18.41
N HIS A 199 -5.74 -6.76 -17.80
CA HIS A 199 -5.67 -6.54 -16.36
C HIS A 199 -7.00 -6.04 -15.81
N ALA A 200 -7.45 -6.66 -14.73
CA ALA A 200 -8.53 -6.13 -13.93
C ALA A 200 -7.93 -5.15 -12.92
N GLU A 201 -8.23 -3.86 -13.05
CA GLU A 201 -7.70 -2.85 -12.13
C GLU A 201 -8.14 -3.11 -10.70
N ASN A 202 -7.21 -2.88 -9.77
CA ASN A 202 -7.53 -2.80 -8.37
C ASN A 202 -7.93 -1.37 -8.02
N LYS A 203 -9.22 -1.18 -7.72
CA LYS A 203 -9.77 0.12 -7.30
C LYS A 203 -9.63 0.36 -5.79
N SER A 204 -9.16 -0.66 -5.06
CA SER A 204 -8.82 -0.53 -3.65
C SER A 204 -7.58 0.33 -3.46
N GLN A 205 -7.49 0.96 -2.29
CA GLN A 205 -6.26 1.63 -1.84
C GLN A 205 -5.21 0.66 -1.26
N PHE A 206 -5.50 -0.64 -1.26
CA PHE A 206 -4.64 -1.70 -0.73
C PHE A 206 -4.37 -2.76 -1.80
N GLY A 207 -3.16 -3.31 -1.82
CA GLY A 207 -2.71 -4.30 -2.82
C GLY A 207 -1.98 -3.65 -3.99
N ASP A 208 -1.68 -4.44 -5.02
CA ASP A 208 -1.07 -3.98 -6.27
C ASP A 208 -2.07 -3.25 -7.17
N ASP A 209 -1.58 -2.62 -8.24
CA ASP A 209 -2.38 -1.87 -9.23
C ASP A 209 -3.46 -2.73 -9.92
N TYR A 210 -3.29 -4.05 -9.94
CA TYR A 210 -4.20 -5.01 -10.61
C TYR A 210 -4.67 -6.10 -9.65
N LEU A 211 -5.96 -6.46 -9.69
CA LEU A 211 -6.53 -7.57 -8.93
C LEU A 211 -6.09 -8.93 -9.49
N PHE A 212 -6.08 -9.04 -10.81
CA PHE A 212 -5.58 -10.21 -11.54
C PHE A 212 -5.31 -9.83 -12.99
N SER A 213 -4.51 -10.65 -13.65
CA SER A 213 -4.19 -10.52 -15.07
C SER A 213 -4.62 -11.76 -15.84
N ILE A 214 -5.00 -11.57 -17.10
CA ILE A 214 -5.42 -12.63 -18.02
C ILE A 214 -4.44 -12.65 -19.19
N SER A 215 -3.71 -13.76 -19.30
CA SER A 215 -2.83 -14.07 -20.42
C SER A 215 -3.43 -15.18 -21.29
N THR A 216 -2.92 -15.30 -22.52
CA THR A 216 -3.21 -16.47 -23.36
C THR A 216 -2.15 -17.54 -23.08
N THR A 217 -2.50 -18.80 -23.29
CA THR A 217 -1.51 -19.89 -23.24
C THR A 217 -0.96 -20.24 -24.63
N THR A 218 -1.43 -19.57 -25.68
CA THR A 218 -0.75 -19.59 -26.99
C THR A 218 0.53 -18.78 -26.90
N GLU A 219 1.66 -19.41 -27.26
CA GLU A 219 2.95 -18.73 -27.30
C GLU A 219 2.88 -17.44 -28.13
N PRO A 220 3.48 -16.34 -27.66
CA PRO A 220 4.37 -16.21 -26.49
C PRO A 220 3.67 -15.86 -25.15
N GLY A 221 2.34 -15.93 -25.09
CA GLY A 221 1.58 -15.70 -23.85
C GLY A 221 0.85 -14.36 -23.78
N PHE A 222 0.97 -13.51 -24.81
CA PHE A 222 0.30 -12.22 -24.90
C PHE A 222 -0.68 -12.13 -26.08
N PHE A 223 -1.59 -11.16 -26.03
CA PHE A 223 -2.58 -10.93 -27.08
C PHE A 223 -2.04 -9.97 -28.15
N GLY A 224 -1.54 -10.54 -29.26
CA GLY A 224 -0.97 -9.76 -30.37
C GLY A 224 -1.89 -9.62 -31.60
N TYR A 225 -1.61 -8.62 -32.44
CA TYR A 225 -2.32 -8.31 -33.69
C TYR A 225 -2.42 -9.47 -34.71
N ILE A 226 -1.63 -10.55 -34.58
CA ILE A 226 -1.58 -11.67 -35.53
C ILE A 226 -2.37 -12.91 -35.04
N GLN A 227 -2.74 -12.99 -33.76
CA GLN A 227 -3.38 -14.20 -33.18
C GLN A 227 -4.91 -14.32 -33.45
N TRP A 228 -5.46 -13.49 -34.34
CA TRP A 228 -6.90 -13.39 -34.64
C TRP A 228 -7.53 -14.62 -35.31
N LEU A 229 -6.73 -15.58 -35.77
CA LEU A 229 -7.21 -16.62 -36.70
C LEU A 229 -7.34 -18.04 -36.13
N LYS A 230 -6.84 -18.32 -34.93
CA LYS A 230 -7.13 -19.50 -34.08
C LYS A 230 -6.12 -19.49 -32.95
N ILE A 231 -6.58 -19.67 -31.72
CA ILE A 231 -5.77 -19.94 -30.54
C ILE A 231 -5.83 -21.46 -30.32
N PRO A 232 -4.94 -22.27 -30.93
CA PRO A 232 -4.81 -23.67 -30.52
C PRO A 232 -3.99 -23.71 -29.23
N LEU A 233 -4.45 -24.52 -28.29
CA LEU A 233 -3.74 -24.81 -27.06
C LEU A 233 -3.46 -26.31 -26.97
N MET A 234 -2.17 -26.65 -26.97
CA MET A 234 -1.68 -28.01 -26.93
C MET A 234 -0.99 -28.26 -25.58
N ILE A 235 -1.53 -29.28 -24.88
CA ILE A 235 -1.05 -30.04 -23.70
C ILE A 235 -0.24 -29.26 -22.67
#